data_AF-A0A376YFN1-F1
#
_entry.id   AF-A0A376YFN1-F1
#
_cell.length_a   1.000
_cell.length_b   1.000
_cell.length_c   1.000
_cell.angle_alpha   90.00
_cell.angle_beta   90.00
_cell.angle_gamma   90.00
#
_symmetry.space_group_name_H-M   'P 1'
#
loop_
_entity.id
_entity.type
_entity.pdbx_description
1 polymer ?
#
loop_
_entity_poly.entity_id
_entity_poly.type
_entity_poly.pdbx_seq_one_letter_code
_entity_poly.pdbx_strand_id
1 'polypeptide(L)' 'MQHHGMLAMDVTLEKTLWLAGETETLADLYIKCGGLHHDVPVLSEAEMTIVLEKFKTYGLKA' A
#
# COMPACT_ATOMS: atom_id res chain seq x y z
N MET A 1 -9.08 -10.11 -4.61
CA MET A 1 -9.49 -11.38 -5.24
C MET A 1 -9.39 -12.48 -4.20
N GLN A 2 -10.51 -12.91 -3.62
CA GLN A 2 -10.48 -13.88 -2.53
C GLN A 2 -9.95 -15.23 -3.02
N HIS A 3 -9.03 -15.83 -2.27
CA HIS A 3 -8.36 -17.11 -2.57
C HIS A 3 -7.45 -17.15 -3.80
N HIS A 4 -7.10 -16.00 -4.41
CA HIS A 4 -6.29 -15.98 -5.63
C HIS A 4 -4.99 -15.18 -5.46
N GLY A 5 -5.08 -13.91 -5.08
CA GLY A 5 -3.94 -13.01 -5.03
C GLY A 5 -4.32 -11.56 -5.33
N MET A 6 -3.42 -10.83 -5.98
CA MET A 6 -3.60 -9.42 -6.31
C MET A 6 -3.42 -9.12 -7.80
N LEU A 7 -3.91 -7.96 -8.20
CA LEU A 7 -3.64 -7.34 -9.50
C LEU A 7 -3.13 -5.93 -9.24
N ALA A 8 -1.98 -5.58 -9.80
CA ALA A 8 -1.41 -4.24 -9.79
C ALA A 8 -1.33 -3.72 -11.23
N MET A 9 -1.56 -2.43 -11.42
CA MET A 9 -1.50 -1.77 -12.73
C MET A 9 -0.96 -0.35 -12.56
N ASP A 10 -0.07 0.05 -13.47
CA ASP A 10 0.44 1.41 -13.58
C ASP A 10 0.83 1.70 -15.04
N VAL A 11 1.24 2.94 -15.34
CA VAL A 11 1.58 3.41 -16.69
C VAL A 11 2.82 2.76 -17.28
N THR A 12 3.68 2.14 -16.46
CA THR A 12 4.82 1.33 -16.92
C THR A 12 4.90 0.00 -16.17
N LEU A 13 5.57 -1.00 -16.78
CA LEU A 13 5.82 -2.29 -16.14
C LEU A 13 6.68 -2.16 -14.88
N GLU A 14 7.66 -1.26 -14.88
CA GLU A 14 8.51 -1.00 -13.72
C GLU A 14 7.68 -0.49 -12.53
N LYS A 15 6.81 0.49 -12.76
CA LYS A 15 5.92 1.00 -11.72
C LYS A 15 4.89 -0.04 -11.27
N THR A 16 4.39 -0.84 -12.20
CA THR A 16 3.48 -1.96 -11.88
C THR A 16 4.16 -2.97 -10.96
N LEU A 17 5.41 -3.34 -11.25
CA LEU A 17 6.20 -4.26 -10.43
C LEU A 17 6.53 -3.65 -9.06
N TRP A 18 6.88 -2.37 -9.02
CA TRP A 18 7.10 -1.65 -7.77
C TRP A 18 5.83 -1.63 -6.90
N LEU A 19 4.69 -1.22 -7.47
CA LEU A 19 3.40 -1.17 -6.77
C LEU A 19 2.99 -2.54 -6.24
N ALA A 20 3.24 -3.60 -7.02
CA ALA A 20 3.05 -4.97 -6.59
C ALA A 20 3.89 -5.30 -5.35
N GLY A 21 5.19 -4.98 -5.35
CA GLY A 21 6.08 -5.23 -4.22
C GLY A 21 5.69 -4.45 -2.95
N GLU A 22 5.31 -3.18 -3.08
CA GLU A 22 4.86 -2.38 -1.94
C GLU A 22 3.54 -2.89 -1.36
N THR A 23 2.61 -3.34 -2.21
CA THR A 23 1.34 -3.93 -1.76
C THR A 23 1.58 -5.23 -0.96
N GLU A 24 2.50 -6.08 -1.42
CA GLU A 24 2.90 -7.29 -0.70
C GLU A 24 3.57 -6.95 0.64
N THR A 25 4.42 -5.93 0.66
CA THR A 25 5.08 -5.45 1.89
C THR A 25 4.06 -4.96 2.92
N LEU A 26 3.03 -4.23 2.49
CA LEU A 26 1.93 -3.80 3.36
C LEU A 26 1.08 -4.99 3.86
N ALA A 27 0.84 -6.00 3.01
CA ALA A 27 0.11 -7.20 3.41
C ALA A 27 0.85 -7.99 4.49
N ASP A 28 2.17 -8.21 4.31
CA ASP A 28 3.02 -8.88 5.29
C ASP A 28 3.07 -8.11 6.62
N LEU A 29 3.20 -6.77 6.57
CA LEU A 29 3.13 -5.92 7.76
C LEU A 29 1.79 -6.07 8.49
N TYR A 30 0.67 -5.99 7.77
CA TYR A 30 -0.66 -6.06 8.35
C TYR A 30 -0.92 -7.42 9.01
N ILE A 31 -0.51 -8.53 8.38
CA ILE A 31 -0.63 -9.89 8.93
C ILE A 31 0.22 -10.03 10.21
N LYS A 32 1.46 -9.54 10.20
CA LYS A 32 2.35 -9.59 11.36
C LYS A 32 1.79 -8.79 12.54
N CYS A 33 1.28 -7.59 12.29
CA CYS A 33 0.63 -6.79 13.32
C CYS A 33 -0.67 -7.45 13.81
N GLY A 34 -1.47 -8.00 12.90
CA GLY A 34 -2.74 -8.68 13.20
C GLY A 34 -2.55 -9.95 14.04
N GLY A 35 -1.40 -10.60 13.94
CA GLY A 35 -1.01 -11.72 14.80
C GLY A 35 -0.75 -11.32 16.26
N LEU A 36 -0.49 -10.03 16.54
CA LEU A 36 -0.21 -9.49 17.86
C LEU A 36 -1.39 -8.70 18.45
N HIS A 37 -2.13 -8.00 17.59
CA HIS A 37 -3.26 -7.14 17.95
C HIS A 37 -4.44 -7.44 17.04
N HIS A 38 -5.62 -7.74 17.63
CA HIS A 38 -6.83 -8.01 16.84
C HIS A 38 -7.24 -6.80 15.99
N ASP A 39 -7.11 -5.60 16.55
CA ASP A 39 -7.34 -4.34 15.86
C ASP A 39 -5.99 -3.69 15.56
N VAL A 40 -5.55 -3.77 14.31
CA VAL A 40 -4.28 -3.21 13.86
C VAL A 40 -4.44 -1.68 13.78
N PRO A 41 -3.64 -0.88 14.52
CA PRO A 41 -3.75 0.57 14.45
C PRO A 41 -3.49 1.08 13.02
N VAL A 42 -4.38 1.93 12.51
CA VAL A 42 -4.27 2.54 11.19
C VAL A 42 -4.25 4.06 11.28
N LEU A 43 -3.77 4.71 10.22
CA LEU A 43 -3.89 6.16 10.08
C LEU A 43 -5.36 6.56 9.94
N SER A 44 -5.69 7.75 10.45
CA SER A 44 -7.01 8.34 10.21
C SER A 44 -7.15 8.75 8.74
N GLU A 45 -8.39 8.88 8.27
CA GLU A 45 -8.68 9.36 6.91
C GLU A 45 -8.09 10.76 6.66
N ALA A 46 -8.07 11.62 7.69
CA ALA A 46 -7.48 12.95 7.61
C ALA A 46 -5.96 12.90 7.37
N GLU A 47 -5.25 12.04 8.09
CA GLU A 47 -3.81 11.82 7.86
C GLU A 47 -3.54 11.21 6.49
N MET A 48 -4.35 10.24 6.05
CA MET A 48 -4.20 9.67 4.71
C MET A 48 -4.41 10.71 3.60
N THR A 49 -5.34 11.64 3.79
CA THR A 49 -5.56 12.76 2.87
C THR A 49 -4.30 13.63 2.75
N ILE A 50 -3.63 13.93 3.86
CA ILE A 50 -2.37 14.69 3.86
C ILE A 50 -1.28 13.94 3.09
N VAL A 51 -1.17 12.62 3.25
CA VAL A 51 -0.20 11.78 2.53
C VAL A 51 -0.48 11.78 1.02
N LEU A 52 -1.75 11.69 0.61
CA LEU A 52 -2.15 11.74 -0.80
C LEU A 52 -1.80 13.09 -1.44
N GLU A 53 -2.00 14.21 -0.74
CA GLU A 53 -1.60 15.54 -1.23
C GLU A 53 -0.06 15.65 -1.37
N LYS A 54 0.67 15.07 -0.41
CA LYS A 54 2.14 15.02 -0.45
C LYS A 54 2.65 14.23 -1.67
N PHE A 55 2.04 13.10 -2.00
CA PHE A 55 2.41 12.27 -3.16
C PHE A 55 2.32 13.00 -4.51
N LYS A 56 1.50 14.05 -4.62
CA LYS A 56 1.45 14.89 -5.84
C LYS A 56 2.74 15.69 -6.04
N THR A 57 3.41 16.06 -4.95
CA THR A 57 4.55 16.99 -4.98
C THR A 57 5.88 16.27 -4.80
N TYR A 58 5.94 15.21 -4.00
CA TYR A 58 7.11 14.33 -3.84
C TYR A 58 6.68 12.86 -3.84
N GLY A 59 7.49 11.98 -4.42
CA GLY A 59 7.17 10.56 -4.55
C GLY A 59 7.89 9.95 -5.76
N LEU A 60 7.62 8.66 -6.05
CA LEU A 60 8.12 7.99 -7.25
C LEU A 60 7.54 8.66 -8.50
N LYS A 61 8.24 9.67 -9.03
CA LYS A 61 7.90 10.34 -10.28
C LYS A 61 8.39 9.49 -11.46
N ALA A 62 7.65 9.55 -12.57
CA ALA A 62 8.05 8.91 -13.82
C ALA A 62 9.42 9.41 -14.29
#